data_AF-A0A2X0M7Z7-F1
#
_entry.id   AF-A0A2X0M7Z7-F1
#
_cell.length_a   1.000
_cell.length_b   1.000
_cell.length_c   1.000
_cell.angle_alpha   90.00
_cell.angle_beta   90.00
_cell.angle_gamma   90.00
#
_symmetry.space_group_name_H-M   'P 1'
#
loop_
_entity.id
_entity.type
_entity.pdbx_description
1 polymer ?
#
loop_
_entity_poly.entity_id
_entity_poly.type
_entity_poly.pdbx_seq_one_letter_code
_entity_poly.pdbx_strand_id
1 'polypeptide(L)'
;MPTLSTVGVAVHTAPAGLRGFVQFLLHHRKLKKDGSPRAQLSYGEGLNIVKKFLLYASTHPLGELQKFTAHHVTVPRFVSRKVVTISDECISRATHLLVKALSVDPKTIEQVGGVKWWTMRGRPLTAEWIEMRKYKIARGDRSPERILFYIHGGAHFFSSLETHRYQIQRHARKLNGVAFAPSFRLAPQYPFPCALLDVLAAYLELLQTPGVDPSMVVFAGDSSGAGLTLVLLTLLRDLELPMPCGATLISPWVDLAHSFPSIIESDAGDYIPSDGFHYKPSLVWPPLKTPEDFYVLEGEEKQILLDEQMQMYCPNAMLRHPMVSPVNQGSLGGLPPLHIVRPRTLPPMRVKTSAY
;
A
#
# COMPACT_ATOMS: atom_id res chain seq x y z
N MET A 1 -5.86 5.90 28.83
CA MET A 1 -5.91 6.75 27.62
C MET A 1 -7.04 6.25 26.74
N PRO A 2 -7.79 7.13 26.04
CA PRO A 2 -8.89 6.70 25.19
C PRO A 2 -8.37 5.88 23.99
N THR A 3 -9.12 4.86 23.59
CA THR A 3 -8.82 4.00 22.45
C THR A 3 -9.07 4.71 21.12
N LEU A 4 -8.30 4.38 20.09
CA LEU A 4 -8.53 4.86 18.74
C LEU A 4 -9.91 4.39 18.24
N SER A 5 -10.88 5.31 18.21
CA SER A 5 -12.27 5.03 17.89
C SER A 5 -12.78 5.97 16.80
N THR A 6 -13.86 5.57 16.11
CA THR A 6 -14.50 6.42 15.09
C THR A 6 -14.93 7.77 15.67
N VAL A 7 -15.38 7.81 16.93
CA VAL A 7 -15.75 9.04 17.63
C VAL A 7 -14.51 9.88 17.92
N GLY A 8 -13.41 9.29 18.40
CA GLY A 8 -12.15 10.00 18.61
C GLY A 8 -11.57 10.59 17.30
N VAL A 9 -11.52 9.79 16.23
CA VAL A 9 -11.12 10.26 14.90
C VAL A 9 -12.05 11.37 14.43
N ALA A 10 -13.37 11.21 14.57
CA ALA A 10 -14.33 12.24 14.20
C ALA A 10 -14.10 13.53 14.99
N VAL A 11 -13.89 13.47 16.31
CA VAL A 11 -13.64 14.66 17.16
C VAL A 11 -12.34 15.38 16.78
N HIS A 12 -11.28 14.65 16.44
CA HIS A 12 -9.98 15.25 16.10
C HIS A 12 -9.87 15.71 14.63
N THR A 13 -10.64 15.11 13.73
CA THR A 13 -10.75 15.54 12.32
C THR A 13 -11.86 16.57 12.10
N ALA A 14 -12.87 16.61 12.99
CA ALA A 14 -14.04 17.49 12.93
C ALA A 14 -13.74 19.00 12.93
N PRO A 15 -12.75 19.57 13.64
CA PRO A 15 -12.53 21.01 13.53
C PRO A 15 -12.23 21.47 12.09
N ALA A 16 -11.77 20.56 11.20
CA ALA A 16 -11.71 20.80 9.75
C ALA A 16 -12.95 20.27 8.99
N GLY A 17 -13.56 19.17 9.44
CA GLY A 17 -14.68 18.52 8.76
C GLY A 17 -16.08 18.95 9.19
N LEU A 18 -16.30 19.58 10.35
CA LEU A 18 -17.63 19.87 10.91
C LEU A 18 -18.27 21.05 10.18
N ARG A 19 -17.49 22.07 9.78
CA ARG A 19 -17.99 23.11 8.86
C ARG A 19 -18.33 22.51 7.51
N GLY A 20 -17.48 21.65 6.95
CA GLY A 20 -17.73 20.97 5.67
C GLY A 20 -18.88 19.96 5.72
N PHE A 21 -19.06 19.25 6.83
CA PHE A 21 -20.09 18.22 7.06
C PHE A 21 -21.43 18.85 7.46
N VAL A 22 -21.42 19.91 8.26
CA VAL A 22 -22.61 20.74 8.55
C VAL A 22 -23.00 21.56 7.33
N GLN A 23 -22.06 22.15 6.57
CA GLN A 23 -22.37 22.74 5.26
C GLN A 23 -22.85 21.69 4.28
N PHE A 24 -22.26 20.49 4.23
CA PHE A 24 -22.72 19.38 3.41
C PHE A 24 -24.15 18.95 3.80
N LEU A 25 -24.48 18.83 5.08
CA LEU A 25 -25.82 18.50 5.58
C LEU A 25 -26.85 19.62 5.32
N LEU A 26 -26.47 20.88 5.53
CA LEU A 26 -27.31 22.06 5.27
C LEU A 26 -27.48 22.32 3.76
N HIS A 27 -26.44 22.06 2.94
CA HIS A 27 -26.51 22.14 1.46
C HIS A 27 -27.19 20.92 0.84
N HIS A 28 -27.05 19.70 1.39
CA HIS A 28 -27.74 18.51 0.88
C HIS A 28 -29.25 18.59 1.04
N ARG A 29 -29.74 19.28 2.07
CA ARG A 29 -31.19 19.58 2.19
C ARG A 29 -31.68 20.55 1.11
N LYS A 30 -30.84 21.48 0.64
CA LYS A 30 -31.18 22.42 -0.44
C LYS A 30 -31.02 21.82 -1.86
N LEU A 31 -30.01 20.98 -2.09
CA LEU A 31 -29.62 20.48 -3.41
C LEU A 31 -30.38 19.25 -3.91
N LYS A 32 -31.25 18.65 -3.08
CA LYS A 32 -32.19 17.61 -3.55
C LYS A 32 -33.14 18.10 -4.65
N LYS A 33 -33.26 19.42 -4.85
CA LYS A 33 -34.09 20.05 -5.89
C LYS A 33 -33.41 20.17 -7.27
N ASP A 34 -32.07 20.26 -7.36
CA ASP A 34 -31.40 20.71 -8.60
C ASP A 34 -30.40 19.73 -9.23
N GLY A 35 -30.33 18.47 -8.77
CA GLY A 35 -29.74 17.37 -9.56
C GLY A 35 -28.26 17.47 -9.98
N SER A 36 -27.48 18.45 -9.51
CA SER A 36 -26.08 18.63 -9.95
C SER A 36 -25.06 17.90 -9.04
N PRO A 37 -24.11 17.12 -9.60
CA PRO A 37 -23.18 16.28 -8.83
C PRO A 37 -21.90 17.04 -8.40
N ARG A 38 -22.04 18.24 -7.82
CA ARG A 38 -20.89 19.16 -7.60
C ARG A 38 -20.41 19.37 -6.16
N ALA A 39 -21.03 18.79 -5.14
CA ALA A 39 -20.51 18.88 -3.76
C ALA A 39 -19.58 17.69 -3.44
N GLN A 40 -18.36 17.72 -3.99
CA GLN A 40 -17.25 16.90 -3.48
C GLN A 40 -16.49 17.77 -2.47
N LEU A 41 -16.02 17.19 -1.35
CA LEU A 41 -14.97 17.82 -0.54
C LEU A 41 -13.88 18.33 -1.48
N SER A 42 -13.45 19.58 -1.33
CA SER A 42 -12.33 20.07 -2.13
C SER A 42 -11.10 19.19 -1.86
N TYR A 43 -10.23 19.04 -2.86
CA TYR A 43 -9.01 18.26 -2.73
C TYR A 43 -8.20 18.68 -1.48
N GLY A 44 -8.10 19.99 -1.23
CA GLY A 44 -7.42 20.53 -0.04
C GLY A 44 -8.09 20.19 1.29
N GLU A 45 -9.43 20.17 1.37
CA GLU A 45 -10.15 19.74 2.58
C GLU A 45 -9.93 18.25 2.86
N GLY A 46 -9.95 17.42 1.80
CA GLY A 46 -9.64 16.00 1.91
C GLY A 46 -8.23 15.75 2.44
N LEU A 47 -7.23 16.45 1.88
CA LEU A 47 -5.83 16.37 2.34
C LEU A 47 -5.66 16.78 3.80
N ASN A 48 -6.31 17.86 4.24
CA ASN A 48 -6.24 18.31 5.62
C ASN A 48 -6.87 17.30 6.60
N ILE A 49 -7.97 16.64 6.20
CA ILE A 49 -8.57 15.56 7.01
C ILE A 49 -7.59 14.40 7.17
N VAL A 50 -6.94 13.98 6.08
CA VAL A 50 -5.93 12.89 6.12
C VAL A 50 -4.74 13.28 6.99
N LYS A 51 -4.23 14.51 6.84
CA LYS A 51 -3.12 15.04 7.65
C LYS A 51 -3.45 15.03 9.14
N LYS A 52 -4.64 15.50 9.53
CA LYS A 52 -5.10 15.48 10.93
C LYS A 52 -5.32 14.06 11.44
N PHE A 53 -5.82 13.16 10.60
CA PHE A 53 -5.95 11.75 10.97
C PHE A 53 -4.59 11.13 11.28
N LEU A 54 -3.58 11.34 10.43
CA LEU A 54 -2.22 10.82 10.65
C LEU A 54 -1.60 11.39 11.93
N LEU A 55 -1.77 12.69 12.19
CA LEU A 55 -1.31 13.33 13.43
C LEU A 55 -2.03 12.81 14.68
N TYR A 56 -3.31 12.46 14.59
CA TYR A 56 -4.03 11.84 15.69
C TYR A 56 -3.66 10.37 15.88
N ALA A 57 -3.45 9.64 14.78
CA ALA A 57 -3.05 8.25 14.80
C ALA A 57 -1.65 8.06 15.42
N SER A 58 -0.73 9.01 15.23
CA SER A 58 0.62 8.95 15.81
C SER A 58 0.62 8.90 17.35
N THR A 59 -0.40 9.46 18.00
CA THR A 59 -0.52 9.46 19.47
C THR A 59 -1.04 8.14 20.04
N HIS A 60 -1.42 7.18 19.19
CA HIS A 60 -1.97 5.88 19.58
C HIS A 60 -0.98 4.74 19.28
N PRO A 61 -1.02 3.64 20.06
CA PRO A 61 -0.22 2.46 19.75
C PRO A 61 -0.57 1.90 18.36
N LEU A 62 0.44 1.44 17.63
CA LEU A 62 0.24 0.92 16.28
C LEU A 62 -0.80 -0.20 16.17
N GLY A 63 -0.86 -1.10 17.17
CA GLY A 63 -1.86 -2.16 17.20
C GLY A 63 -3.30 -1.63 17.23
N GLU A 64 -3.55 -0.45 17.80
CA GLU A 64 -4.86 0.21 17.74
C GLU A 64 -5.14 0.78 16.35
N LEU A 65 -4.13 1.37 15.69
CA LEU A 65 -4.27 1.85 14.32
C LEU A 65 -4.58 0.72 13.34
N GLN A 66 -3.85 -0.39 13.43
CA GLN A 66 -4.10 -1.58 12.61
C GLN A 66 -5.51 -2.12 12.85
N LYS A 67 -5.93 -2.27 14.13
CA LYS A 67 -7.30 -2.66 14.48
C LYS A 67 -8.33 -1.70 13.90
N PHE A 68 -8.14 -0.39 14.07
CA PHE A 68 -9.03 0.64 13.53
C PHE A 68 -9.19 0.52 12.01
N THR A 69 -8.08 0.43 11.28
CA THR A 69 -8.11 0.28 9.82
C THR A 69 -8.64 -1.07 9.34
N ALA A 70 -8.65 -2.09 10.20
CA ALA A 70 -9.25 -3.40 9.92
C ALA A 70 -10.74 -3.49 10.35
N HIS A 71 -11.34 -2.41 10.85
CA HIS A 71 -12.76 -2.43 11.18
C HIS A 71 -13.60 -2.72 9.93
N HIS A 72 -14.54 -3.65 10.07
CA HIS A 72 -15.40 -4.05 8.99
C HIS A 72 -16.25 -2.88 8.46
N VAL A 73 -16.11 -2.60 7.17
CA VAL A 73 -16.88 -1.61 6.43
C VAL A 73 -17.94 -2.34 5.60
N THR A 74 -19.20 -1.91 5.75
CA THR A 74 -20.30 -2.53 5.02
C THR A 74 -20.14 -2.35 3.51
N VAL A 75 -20.28 -3.45 2.77
CA VAL A 75 -20.21 -3.44 1.31
C VAL A 75 -21.54 -2.91 0.75
N PRO A 76 -21.53 -1.89 -0.12
CA PRO A 76 -22.77 -1.41 -0.73
C PRO A 76 -23.47 -2.50 -1.54
N ARG A 77 -24.81 -2.54 -1.52
CA ARG A 77 -25.62 -3.57 -2.21
C ARG A 77 -25.36 -3.69 -3.72
N PHE A 78 -24.88 -2.62 -4.36
CA PHE A 78 -24.54 -2.60 -5.79
C PHE A 78 -23.14 -3.15 -6.10
N VAL A 79 -22.38 -3.56 -5.10
CA VAL A 79 -21.04 -4.18 -5.21
C VAL A 79 -21.13 -5.66 -4.85
N SER A 80 -20.53 -6.51 -5.67
CA SER A 80 -20.31 -7.91 -5.38
C SER A 80 -18.91 -8.06 -4.79
N ARG A 81 -18.82 -8.69 -3.62
CA ARG A 81 -17.58 -9.08 -2.95
C ARG A 81 -17.56 -10.59 -2.80
N LYS A 82 -16.48 -11.24 -3.23
CA LYS A 82 -16.21 -12.65 -2.95
C LYS A 82 -14.81 -12.76 -2.35
N VAL A 83 -14.73 -13.22 -1.10
CA VAL A 83 -13.45 -13.52 -0.46
C VAL A 83 -13.00 -14.90 -0.93
N VAL A 84 -11.73 -15.03 -1.29
CA VAL A 84 -11.09 -16.31 -1.59
C VAL A 84 -9.88 -16.49 -0.69
N THR A 85 -9.56 -17.74 -0.37
CA THR A 85 -8.34 -18.10 0.33
C THR A 85 -7.31 -18.50 -0.71
N ILE A 86 -6.09 -17.98 -0.59
CA ILE A 86 -4.97 -18.35 -1.44
C ILE A 86 -4.47 -19.73 -1.02
N SER A 87 -4.25 -20.61 -1.99
CA SER A 87 -3.84 -21.99 -1.77
C SER A 87 -2.44 -22.10 -1.16
N ASP A 88 -2.24 -23.14 -0.35
CA ASP A 88 -0.91 -23.46 0.19
C ASP A 88 0.09 -23.82 -0.91
N GLU A 89 -0.39 -24.33 -2.05
CA GLU A 89 0.42 -24.56 -3.25
C GLU A 89 1.00 -23.24 -3.78
N CYS A 90 0.15 -22.22 -3.99
CA CYS A 90 0.61 -20.90 -4.44
C CYS A 90 1.53 -20.22 -3.42
N ILE A 91 1.25 -20.35 -2.12
CA ILE A 91 2.12 -19.83 -1.06
C ILE A 91 3.49 -20.52 -1.08
N SER A 92 3.51 -21.85 -1.21
CA SER A 92 4.76 -22.63 -1.27
C SER A 92 5.56 -22.28 -2.52
N ARG A 93 4.90 -22.18 -3.68
CA ARG A 93 5.54 -21.77 -4.93
C ARG A 93 6.11 -20.36 -4.84
N ALA A 94 5.35 -19.40 -4.31
CA ALA A 94 5.83 -18.04 -4.09
C ALA A 94 7.02 -18.00 -3.12
N THR A 95 7.01 -18.84 -2.08
CA THR A 95 8.12 -18.99 -1.14
C THR A 95 9.38 -19.45 -1.86
N HIS A 96 9.31 -20.51 -2.65
CA HIS A 96 10.46 -21.01 -3.42
C HIS A 96 11.03 -19.96 -4.38
N LEU A 97 10.16 -19.26 -5.10
CA LEU A 97 10.55 -18.19 -6.03
C LEU A 97 11.24 -17.02 -5.30
N LEU A 98 10.69 -16.63 -4.14
CA LEU A 98 11.25 -15.54 -3.35
C LEU A 98 12.58 -15.92 -2.68
N VAL A 99 12.71 -17.15 -2.17
CA VAL A 99 14.00 -17.67 -1.69
C VAL A 99 15.03 -17.63 -2.82
N LYS A 100 14.67 -18.07 -4.03
CA LYS A 100 15.57 -18.03 -5.19
C LYS A 100 16.04 -16.60 -5.49
N ALA A 101 15.12 -15.63 -5.49
CA ALA A 101 15.45 -14.24 -5.76
C ALA A 101 16.33 -13.60 -4.67
N LEU A 102 16.03 -13.86 -3.39
CA LEU A 102 16.81 -13.32 -2.27
C LEU A 102 18.18 -14.00 -2.13
N SER A 103 18.31 -15.27 -2.53
CA SER A 103 19.57 -16.03 -2.48
C SER A 103 20.63 -15.56 -3.50
N VAL A 104 20.29 -14.61 -4.37
CA VAL A 104 21.28 -13.98 -5.27
C VAL A 104 22.39 -13.32 -4.46
N ASP A 105 22.05 -12.75 -3.30
CA ASP A 105 23.00 -12.25 -2.31
C ASP A 105 22.81 -13.01 -0.97
N PRO A 106 23.78 -13.83 -0.54
CA PRO A 106 23.70 -14.53 0.74
C PRO A 106 23.48 -13.61 1.94
N LYS A 107 24.00 -12.37 1.92
CA LYS A 107 23.81 -11.39 3.01
C LYS A 107 22.35 -10.98 3.13
N THR A 108 21.64 -10.88 2.01
CA THR A 108 20.20 -10.56 2.01
C THR A 108 19.40 -11.62 2.76
N ILE A 109 19.73 -12.91 2.60
CA ILE A 109 19.07 -13.99 3.35
C ILE A 109 19.30 -13.86 4.86
N GLU A 110 20.53 -13.54 5.27
CA GLU A 110 20.85 -13.29 6.67
C GLU A 110 20.08 -12.09 7.23
N GLN A 111 20.07 -10.97 6.51
CA GLN A 111 19.40 -9.73 6.91
C GLN A 111 17.87 -9.86 7.02
N VAL A 112 17.26 -10.76 6.25
CA VAL A 112 15.83 -11.08 6.40
C VAL A 112 15.56 -12.17 7.42
N GLY A 113 16.56 -12.66 8.17
CA GLY A 113 16.41 -13.68 9.22
C GLY A 113 16.30 -15.12 8.71
N GLY A 114 16.87 -15.43 7.54
CA GLY A 114 16.84 -16.76 6.92
C GLY A 114 15.65 -16.96 5.98
N VAL A 115 15.21 -18.21 5.79
CA VAL A 115 14.19 -18.57 4.77
C VAL A 115 12.87 -19.09 5.33
N LYS A 116 12.77 -19.27 6.66
CA LYS A 116 11.66 -20.00 7.28
C LYS A 116 10.65 -19.08 7.97
N TRP A 117 11.07 -18.12 8.79
CA TRP A 117 10.12 -17.45 9.68
C TRP A 117 9.08 -16.60 8.93
N TRP A 118 9.47 -15.95 7.83
CA TRP A 118 8.57 -15.08 7.04
C TRP A 118 7.57 -15.88 6.20
N THR A 119 7.66 -17.21 6.16
CA THR A 119 6.64 -18.09 5.58
C THR A 119 5.55 -18.43 6.59
N MET A 120 5.81 -18.23 7.90
CA MET A 120 4.85 -18.51 8.97
C MET A 120 3.74 -17.44 9.00
N ARG A 121 2.49 -17.88 9.20
CA ARG A 121 1.32 -17.01 9.09
C ARG A 121 0.35 -17.30 10.24
N GLY A 122 -0.10 -16.26 10.95
CA GLY A 122 -1.08 -16.39 12.03
C GLY A 122 -2.54 -16.45 11.56
N ARG A 123 -2.78 -16.26 10.25
CA ARG A 123 -4.11 -16.31 9.62
C ARG A 123 -3.99 -16.77 8.16
N PRO A 124 -5.04 -17.34 7.55
CA PRO A 124 -5.05 -17.64 6.12
C PRO A 124 -4.79 -16.39 5.26
N LEU A 125 -4.13 -16.57 4.11
CA LEU A 125 -3.96 -15.51 3.13
C LEU A 125 -5.25 -15.44 2.33
N THR A 126 -5.87 -14.28 2.29
CA THR A 126 -7.13 -14.09 1.57
C THR A 126 -6.99 -12.97 0.56
N ALA A 127 -7.83 -13.00 -0.46
CA ALA A 127 -8.01 -11.92 -1.41
C ALA A 127 -9.50 -11.67 -1.65
N GLU A 128 -9.83 -10.46 -2.08
CA GLU A 128 -11.20 -10.07 -2.44
C GLU A 128 -11.33 -9.90 -3.95
N TRP A 129 -12.25 -10.64 -4.55
CA TRP A 129 -12.85 -10.30 -5.84
C TRP A 129 -13.91 -9.22 -5.61
N ILE A 130 -13.73 -8.07 -6.26
CA ILE A 130 -14.60 -6.90 -6.13
C ILE A 130 -15.07 -6.47 -7.53
N GLU A 131 -16.37 -6.48 -7.77
CA GLU A 131 -16.98 -6.07 -9.04
C GLU A 131 -18.34 -5.40 -8.82
N MET A 132 -18.79 -4.62 -9.80
CA MET A 132 -20.17 -4.11 -9.74
C MET A 132 -21.15 -5.25 -9.97
N ARG A 133 -22.18 -5.36 -9.12
CA ARG A 133 -23.17 -6.44 -9.20
C ARG A 133 -23.89 -6.45 -10.56
N LYS A 134 -24.13 -5.28 -11.16
CA LYS A 134 -24.67 -5.16 -12.52
C LYS A 134 -23.76 -5.84 -13.57
N TYR A 135 -22.45 -5.66 -13.45
CA TYR A 135 -21.48 -6.23 -14.40
C TYR A 135 -21.36 -7.73 -14.20
N LYS A 136 -21.36 -8.21 -12.95
CA LYS A 136 -21.41 -9.63 -12.65
C LYS A 136 -22.61 -10.32 -13.29
N ILE A 137 -23.81 -9.76 -13.11
CA ILE A 137 -25.05 -10.31 -13.69
C ILE A 137 -24.98 -10.34 -15.22
N ALA A 138 -24.48 -9.27 -15.84
CA ALA A 138 -24.34 -9.22 -17.30
C ALA A 138 -23.27 -10.19 -17.84
N ARG A 139 -22.18 -10.40 -17.10
CA ARG A 139 -21.13 -11.37 -17.46
C ARG A 139 -21.63 -12.81 -17.34
N GLY A 140 -22.42 -13.11 -16.32
CA GLY A 140 -22.79 -14.48 -15.96
C GLY A 140 -21.54 -15.27 -15.53
N ASP A 141 -21.45 -16.52 -15.98
CA ASP A 141 -20.36 -17.44 -15.65
C ASP A 141 -19.11 -17.27 -16.52
N ARG A 142 -19.13 -16.35 -17.49
CA ARG A 142 -17.96 -16.03 -18.32
C ARG A 142 -16.83 -15.48 -17.45
N SER A 143 -15.58 -15.76 -17.82
CA SER A 143 -14.41 -15.18 -17.16
C SER A 143 -14.33 -13.66 -17.37
N PRO A 144 -13.80 -12.89 -16.41
CA PRO A 144 -13.63 -11.45 -16.58
C PRO A 144 -12.55 -11.13 -17.63
N GLU A 145 -12.90 -10.27 -18.59
CA GLU A 145 -11.97 -9.81 -19.64
C GLU A 145 -10.98 -8.73 -19.16
N ARG A 146 -11.27 -8.09 -18.02
CA ARG A 146 -10.47 -6.98 -17.46
C ARG A 146 -10.34 -7.14 -15.96
N ILE A 147 -9.12 -7.36 -15.51
CA ILE A 147 -8.81 -7.63 -14.11
C ILE A 147 -7.82 -6.61 -13.60
N LEU A 148 -8.16 -5.98 -12.48
CA LEU A 148 -7.27 -5.08 -11.74
C LEU A 148 -6.69 -5.82 -10.55
N PHE A 149 -5.40 -6.17 -10.58
CA PHE A 149 -4.71 -6.68 -9.39
C PHE A 149 -4.28 -5.49 -8.52
N TYR A 150 -4.96 -5.26 -7.39
CA TYR A 150 -4.80 -4.05 -6.60
C TYR A 150 -4.04 -4.28 -5.30
N ILE A 151 -2.94 -3.56 -5.09
CA ILE A 151 -2.11 -3.59 -3.87
C ILE A 151 -2.29 -2.26 -3.13
N HIS A 152 -2.85 -2.31 -1.93
CA HIS A 152 -3.19 -1.10 -1.17
C HIS A 152 -1.98 -0.41 -0.52
N GLY A 153 -2.07 0.91 -0.37
CA GLY A 153 -1.13 1.72 0.41
C GLY A 153 -1.35 1.60 1.93
N GLY A 154 -0.55 2.36 2.69
CA GLY A 154 -0.55 2.33 4.16
C GLY A 154 0.83 2.10 4.76
N ALA A 155 1.88 2.63 4.11
CA ALA A 155 3.27 2.56 4.55
C ALA A 155 3.76 1.16 4.96
N HIS A 156 3.18 0.11 4.38
CA HIS A 156 3.38 -1.32 4.71
C HIS A 156 2.97 -1.77 6.14
N PHE A 157 2.60 -0.87 7.06
CA PHE A 157 2.29 -1.23 8.45
C PHE A 157 0.86 -0.91 8.89
N PHE A 158 0.09 -0.11 8.13
CA PHE A 158 -1.31 0.19 8.44
C PHE A 158 -2.18 0.10 7.19
N SER A 159 -3.49 0.31 7.36
CA SER A 159 -4.53 0.14 6.34
C SER A 159 -4.96 -1.32 6.14
N SER A 160 -6.02 -1.51 5.33
CA SER A 160 -6.56 -2.81 4.97
C SER A 160 -7.45 -2.71 3.73
N LEU A 161 -7.91 -3.86 3.23
CA LEU A 161 -8.95 -3.93 2.21
C LEU A 161 -10.24 -3.22 2.63
N GLU A 162 -10.57 -3.13 3.93
CA GLU A 162 -11.77 -2.43 4.41
C GLU A 162 -11.70 -0.94 4.07
N THR A 163 -10.57 -0.30 4.36
CA THR A 163 -10.34 1.12 4.06
C THR A 163 -10.22 1.42 2.57
N HIS A 164 -9.63 0.52 1.79
CA HIS A 164 -9.39 0.72 0.36
C HIS A 164 -10.53 0.25 -0.55
N ARG A 165 -11.51 -0.51 -0.04
CA ARG A 165 -12.61 -1.06 -0.85
C ARG A 165 -13.36 0.01 -1.64
N TYR A 166 -13.55 1.19 -1.06
CA TYR A 166 -14.22 2.29 -1.75
C TYR A 166 -13.44 2.78 -2.99
N GLN A 167 -12.11 2.83 -2.91
CA GLN A 167 -11.26 3.17 -4.05
C GLN A 167 -11.26 2.03 -5.09
N ILE A 168 -11.03 0.80 -4.63
CA ILE A 168 -10.98 -0.39 -5.48
C ILE A 168 -12.28 -0.57 -6.27
N GLN A 169 -13.44 -0.45 -5.62
CA GLN A 169 -14.74 -0.57 -6.29
C GLN A 169 -14.97 0.53 -7.34
N ARG A 170 -14.41 1.74 -7.14
CA ARG A 170 -14.50 2.83 -8.13
C ARG A 170 -13.64 2.53 -9.35
N HIS A 171 -12.45 1.97 -9.16
CA HIS A 171 -11.62 1.48 -10.26
C HIS A 171 -12.31 0.36 -11.03
N ALA A 172 -12.81 -0.68 -10.33
CA ALA A 172 -13.53 -1.79 -10.95
C ALA A 172 -14.74 -1.28 -11.79
N ARG A 173 -15.48 -0.29 -11.26
CA ARG A 173 -16.57 0.36 -11.97
C ARG A 173 -16.12 1.08 -13.25
N LYS A 174 -15.03 1.85 -13.17
CA LYS A 174 -14.52 2.64 -14.31
C LYS A 174 -13.84 1.78 -15.38
N LEU A 175 -13.20 0.68 -14.96
CA LEU A 175 -12.63 -0.33 -15.85
C LEU A 175 -13.71 -1.13 -16.60
N ASN A 176 -14.95 -1.12 -16.09
CA ASN A 176 -15.99 -2.08 -16.46
C ASN A 176 -15.46 -3.51 -16.33
N GLY A 177 -14.81 -3.78 -15.21
CA GLY A 177 -14.08 -5.02 -14.95
C GLY A 177 -14.18 -5.44 -13.49
N VAL A 178 -13.23 -6.28 -13.09
CA VAL A 178 -13.16 -6.87 -11.75
C VAL A 178 -11.84 -6.47 -11.12
N ALA A 179 -11.83 -6.24 -9.82
CA ALA A 179 -10.61 -6.11 -9.04
C ALA A 179 -10.35 -7.36 -8.21
N PHE A 180 -9.09 -7.74 -8.09
CA PHE A 180 -8.57 -8.78 -7.20
C PHE A 180 -7.55 -8.14 -6.28
N ALA A 181 -7.82 -8.13 -4.97
CA ALA A 181 -6.98 -7.44 -4.00
C ALA A 181 -6.60 -8.34 -2.83
N PRO A 182 -5.30 -8.64 -2.60
CA PRO A 182 -4.86 -9.47 -1.48
C PRO A 182 -4.89 -8.72 -0.15
N SER A 183 -5.24 -9.45 0.91
CA SER A 183 -5.10 -9.02 2.31
C SER A 183 -3.76 -9.52 2.86
N PHE A 184 -2.68 -8.85 2.45
CA PHE A 184 -1.30 -9.22 2.82
C PHE A 184 -0.96 -8.86 4.27
N ARG A 185 0.09 -9.49 4.80
CA ARG A 185 0.62 -9.24 6.14
C ARG A 185 1.33 -7.88 6.24
N LEU A 186 1.21 -7.23 7.38
CA LEU A 186 1.73 -5.89 7.64
C LEU A 186 2.90 -5.92 8.61
N ALA A 187 3.83 -4.99 8.42
CA ALA A 187 4.85 -4.65 9.41
C ALA A 187 4.19 -4.01 10.65
N PRO A 188 4.86 -4.00 11.81
CA PRO A 188 6.15 -4.61 12.13
C PRO A 188 6.05 -6.09 12.52
N GLN A 189 4.83 -6.64 12.65
CA GLN A 189 4.67 -8.05 13.00
C GLN A 189 5.20 -8.98 11.90
N TYR A 190 5.13 -8.51 10.66
CA TYR A 190 5.58 -9.22 9.48
C TYR A 190 6.34 -8.26 8.55
N PRO A 191 7.62 -7.92 8.86
CA PRO A 191 8.43 -7.06 8.01
C PRO A 191 8.76 -7.73 6.67
N PHE A 192 9.47 -7.01 5.81
CA PHE A 192 10.05 -7.53 4.57
C PHE A 192 10.75 -8.88 4.85
N PRO A 193 10.47 -9.93 4.05
CA PRO A 193 9.79 -9.91 2.76
C PRO A 193 8.32 -10.39 2.80
N CYS A 194 7.65 -10.40 3.96
CA CYS A 194 6.33 -11.03 4.14
C CYS A 194 5.23 -10.49 3.19
N ALA A 195 5.15 -9.17 3.04
CA ALA A 195 4.15 -8.55 2.16
C ALA A 195 4.39 -8.92 0.69
N LEU A 196 5.66 -8.98 0.26
CA LEU A 196 6.04 -9.37 -1.10
C LEU A 196 5.70 -10.83 -1.38
N LEU A 197 5.95 -11.73 -0.41
CA LEU A 197 5.52 -13.12 -0.49
C LEU A 197 4.01 -13.22 -0.70
N ASP A 198 3.23 -12.53 0.13
CA ASP A 198 1.77 -12.61 0.11
C ASP A 198 1.18 -12.08 -1.21
N VAL A 199 1.71 -10.98 -1.76
CA VAL A 199 1.23 -10.46 -3.07
C VAL A 199 1.65 -11.34 -4.24
N LEU A 200 2.85 -11.93 -4.21
CA LEU A 200 3.29 -12.90 -5.22
C LEU A 200 2.40 -14.14 -5.20
N ALA A 201 2.14 -14.72 -4.03
CA ALA A 201 1.26 -15.88 -3.88
C ALA A 201 -0.15 -15.58 -4.39
N ALA A 202 -0.68 -14.40 -4.09
CA ALA A 202 -1.99 -13.97 -4.57
C ALA A 202 -2.03 -13.78 -6.10
N TYR A 203 -0.96 -13.30 -6.72
CA TYR A 203 -0.90 -13.20 -8.18
C TYR A 203 -0.82 -14.57 -8.84
N LEU A 204 -0.04 -15.51 -8.29
CA LEU A 204 0.01 -16.90 -8.78
C LEU A 204 -1.36 -17.57 -8.70
N GLU A 205 -2.11 -17.36 -7.61
CA GLU A 205 -3.48 -17.86 -7.45
C GLU A 205 -4.44 -17.24 -8.47
N LEU A 206 -4.30 -15.93 -8.73
CA LEU A 206 -5.09 -15.27 -9.76
C LEU A 206 -4.87 -15.92 -11.13
N LEU A 207 -3.62 -16.24 -11.49
CA LEU A 207 -3.29 -16.91 -12.75
C LEU A 207 -3.77 -18.37 -12.83
N GLN A 208 -4.02 -19.03 -11.70
CA GLN A 208 -4.65 -20.36 -11.69
C GLN A 208 -6.17 -20.31 -11.91
N THR A 209 -6.79 -19.13 -11.87
CA THR A 209 -8.23 -19.00 -12.09
C THR A 209 -8.57 -19.31 -13.56
N PRO A 210 -9.51 -20.23 -13.84
CA PRO A 210 -9.85 -20.60 -15.22
C PRO A 210 -10.26 -19.42 -16.09
N GLY A 211 -9.63 -19.32 -17.27
CA GLY A 211 -9.87 -18.25 -18.24
C GLY A 211 -9.28 -16.90 -17.88
N VAL A 212 -8.43 -16.81 -16.84
CA VAL A 212 -7.60 -15.63 -16.58
C VAL A 212 -6.30 -15.76 -17.36
N ASP A 213 -6.10 -14.84 -18.31
CA ASP A 213 -4.83 -14.67 -19.00
C ASP A 213 -4.08 -13.45 -18.44
N PRO A 214 -2.75 -13.49 -18.26
CA PRO A 214 -1.97 -12.34 -17.80
C PRO A 214 -2.20 -11.05 -18.60
N SER A 215 -2.50 -11.15 -19.90
CA SER A 215 -2.80 -10.00 -20.77
C SER A 215 -4.10 -9.28 -20.39
N MET A 216 -4.98 -9.90 -19.61
CA MET A 216 -6.20 -9.29 -19.07
C MET A 216 -5.97 -8.57 -17.73
N VAL A 217 -4.78 -8.74 -17.14
CA VAL A 217 -4.45 -8.23 -15.80
C VAL A 217 -3.67 -6.94 -15.90
N VAL A 218 -4.17 -5.90 -15.24
CA VAL A 218 -3.44 -4.66 -14.98
C VAL A 218 -3.14 -4.58 -13.48
N PHE A 219 -1.90 -4.31 -13.14
CA PHE A 219 -1.53 -4.06 -11.74
C PHE A 219 -1.88 -2.62 -11.36
N ALA A 220 -2.28 -2.40 -10.12
CA ALA A 220 -2.38 -1.06 -9.57
C ALA A 220 -2.07 -1.04 -8.09
N GLY A 221 -1.53 0.08 -7.63
CA GLY A 221 -1.39 0.33 -6.21
C GLY A 221 -1.24 1.80 -5.92
N ASP A 222 -1.29 2.13 -4.64
CA ASP A 222 -1.10 3.49 -4.13
C ASP A 222 -0.01 3.54 -3.05
N SER A 223 0.78 4.61 -3.01
CA SER A 223 1.82 4.82 -2.00
C SER A 223 2.77 3.60 -1.86
N SER A 224 2.88 3.02 -0.66
CA SER A 224 3.62 1.77 -0.40
C SER A 224 3.17 0.58 -1.25
N GLY A 225 1.87 0.50 -1.56
CA GLY A 225 1.32 -0.56 -2.41
C GLY A 225 1.75 -0.41 -3.87
N ALA A 226 1.93 0.82 -4.35
CA ALA A 226 2.50 1.08 -5.67
C ALA A 226 4.01 0.78 -5.72
N GLY A 227 4.74 1.08 -4.64
CA GLY A 227 6.14 0.64 -4.48
C GLY A 227 6.26 -0.88 -4.52
N LEU A 228 5.42 -1.57 -3.75
CA LEU A 228 5.34 -3.04 -3.74
C LEU A 228 4.91 -3.62 -5.10
N THR A 229 4.04 -2.92 -5.84
CA THR A 229 3.67 -3.28 -7.21
C THR A 229 4.89 -3.25 -8.12
N LEU A 230 5.73 -2.21 -8.03
CA LEU A 230 6.94 -2.10 -8.84
C LEU A 230 7.95 -3.21 -8.49
N VAL A 231 8.15 -3.50 -7.19
CA VAL A 231 9.00 -4.61 -6.74
C VAL A 231 8.49 -5.96 -7.25
N LEU A 232 7.17 -6.18 -7.23
CA LEU A 232 6.59 -7.41 -7.74
C LEU A 232 6.83 -7.52 -9.26
N LEU A 233 6.66 -6.45 -10.03
CA LEU A 233 6.93 -6.46 -11.47
C LEU A 233 8.39 -6.78 -11.80
N THR A 234 9.35 -6.21 -11.06
CA THR A 234 10.76 -6.54 -11.24
C THR A 234 11.05 -8.00 -10.89
N LEU A 235 10.45 -8.51 -9.81
CA LEU A 235 10.57 -9.92 -9.42
C LEU A 235 9.99 -10.86 -10.49
N LEU A 236 8.83 -10.53 -11.07
CA LEU A 236 8.23 -11.32 -12.14
C LEU A 236 9.11 -11.34 -13.38
N ARG A 237 9.68 -10.20 -13.77
CA ARG A 237 10.62 -10.09 -14.89
C ARG A 237 11.87 -10.97 -14.65
N ASP A 238 12.52 -10.80 -13.49
CA ASP A 238 13.79 -11.46 -13.19
C ASP A 238 13.66 -12.97 -13.03
N LEU A 239 12.46 -13.44 -12.67
CA LEU A 239 12.12 -14.86 -12.59
C LEU A 239 11.41 -15.40 -13.83
N GLU A 240 11.30 -14.61 -14.89
CA GLU A 240 10.64 -14.96 -16.17
C GLU A 240 9.20 -15.48 -15.97
N LEU A 241 8.48 -14.88 -15.03
CA LEU A 241 7.09 -15.20 -14.72
C LEU A 241 6.13 -14.40 -15.62
N PRO A 242 4.88 -14.86 -15.82
CA PRO A 242 3.94 -14.16 -16.67
C PRO A 242 3.67 -12.72 -16.21
N MET A 243 3.93 -11.76 -17.10
CA MET A 243 3.77 -10.34 -16.82
C MET A 243 2.32 -9.87 -17.06
N PRO A 244 1.81 -8.94 -16.24
CA PRO A 244 0.54 -8.26 -16.54
C PRO A 244 0.69 -7.36 -17.78
N CYS A 245 -0.42 -6.98 -18.41
CA CYS A 245 -0.38 -6.12 -19.61
C CYS A 245 0.00 -4.65 -19.32
N GLY A 246 0.00 -4.23 -18.06
CA GLY A 246 0.36 -2.88 -17.65
C GLY A 246 0.27 -2.68 -16.15
N ALA A 247 0.74 -1.53 -15.67
CA ALA A 247 0.58 -1.14 -14.28
C ALA A 247 0.26 0.35 -14.11
N THR A 248 -0.58 0.68 -13.13
CA THR A 248 -0.85 2.07 -12.70
C THR A 248 -0.33 2.29 -11.28
N LEU A 249 0.63 3.20 -11.13
CA LEU A 249 1.29 3.51 -9.86
C LEU A 249 0.82 4.87 -9.36
N ILE A 250 0.08 4.90 -8.25
CA ILE A 250 -0.48 6.14 -7.68
C ILE A 250 0.43 6.63 -6.56
N SER A 251 1.16 7.72 -6.81
CA SER A 251 2.10 8.35 -5.87
C SER A 251 3.04 7.32 -5.22
N PRO A 252 3.82 6.57 -6.02
CA PRO A 252 4.53 5.41 -5.52
C PRO A 252 5.63 5.77 -4.54
N TRP A 253 5.69 5.02 -3.43
CA TRP A 253 6.80 5.10 -2.49
C TRP A 253 7.89 4.10 -2.92
N VAL A 254 8.96 4.62 -3.54
CA VAL A 254 10.01 3.81 -4.19
C VAL A 254 11.40 3.95 -3.57
N ASP A 255 11.56 4.91 -2.67
CA ASP A 255 12.77 5.14 -1.89
C ASP A 255 12.43 5.15 -0.40
N LEU A 256 12.79 4.10 0.33
CA LEU A 256 12.61 3.98 1.77
C LEU A 256 13.79 4.59 2.57
N ALA A 257 14.90 4.89 1.90
CA ALA A 257 16.03 5.61 2.51
C ALA A 257 15.81 7.13 2.54
N HIS A 258 14.76 7.63 1.87
CA HIS A 258 14.41 9.07 1.81
C HIS A 258 15.61 9.92 1.35
N SER A 259 16.30 9.45 0.33
CA SER A 259 17.55 10.02 -0.18
C SER A 259 17.38 11.21 -1.14
N PHE A 260 16.15 11.46 -1.60
CA PHE A 260 15.89 12.54 -2.56
C PHE A 260 15.51 13.88 -1.90
N PRO A 261 15.94 15.03 -2.47
CA PRO A 261 15.71 16.37 -1.89
C PRO A 261 14.24 16.70 -1.62
N SER A 262 13.38 16.10 -2.45
CA SER A 262 11.94 16.09 -2.32
C SER A 262 11.45 15.90 -0.90
N ILE A 263 12.02 14.98 -0.11
CA ILE A 263 11.54 14.70 1.25
C ILE A 263 11.73 15.90 2.20
N ILE A 264 12.79 16.69 1.96
CA ILE A 264 13.22 17.81 2.80
C ILE A 264 12.40 19.06 2.50
N GLU A 265 12.02 19.28 1.23
CA GLU A 265 11.28 20.46 0.81
C GLU A 265 9.88 20.51 1.47
N SER A 266 9.63 21.47 2.34
CA SER A 266 8.32 21.62 3.00
C SER A 266 7.25 22.08 2.00
N ASP A 267 6.40 21.18 1.53
CA ASP A 267 5.19 21.55 0.78
C ASP A 267 3.99 21.60 1.75
N ALA A 268 3.39 22.79 1.89
CA ALA A 268 2.18 22.98 2.69
C ALA A 268 1.00 22.12 2.19
N GLY A 269 1.04 21.70 0.91
CA GLY A 269 0.07 20.82 0.29
C GLY A 269 0.25 19.33 0.60
N ASP A 270 1.38 18.90 1.19
CA ASP A 270 1.59 17.49 1.51
C ASP A 270 0.92 17.11 2.86
N TYR A 271 0.24 15.96 2.84
CA TYR A 271 -0.37 15.35 4.01
C TYR A 271 0.58 14.40 4.74
N ILE A 272 1.67 13.99 4.10
CA ILE A 272 2.75 13.23 4.72
C ILE A 272 3.67 14.21 5.49
N PRO A 273 3.97 13.94 6.77
CA PRO A 273 4.90 14.77 7.53
C PRO A 273 6.32 14.70 6.94
N SER A 274 7.06 15.81 6.97
CA SER A 274 8.46 15.87 6.50
C SER A 274 9.42 15.02 7.32
N ASP A 275 9.08 14.79 8.58
CA ASP A 275 9.79 13.93 9.53
C ASP A 275 9.37 12.46 9.42
N GLY A 276 8.53 12.09 8.44
CA GLY A 276 8.06 10.72 8.26
C GLY A 276 6.92 10.34 9.19
N PHE A 277 6.64 9.05 9.32
CA PHE A 277 5.54 8.58 10.15
C PHE A 277 6.05 8.15 11.53
N HIS A 278 5.70 8.93 12.56
CA HIS A 278 5.97 8.60 13.96
C HIS A 278 4.75 7.97 14.64
N TYR A 279 4.96 6.94 15.45
CA TYR A 279 3.89 6.31 16.24
C TYR A 279 4.37 5.97 17.64
N LYS A 280 3.40 5.94 18.57
CA LYS A 280 3.64 5.49 19.93
C LYS A 280 4.19 4.04 19.94
N PRO A 281 5.27 3.77 20.69
CA PRO A 281 5.85 2.43 20.82
C PRO A 281 4.84 1.36 21.26
N SER A 282 5.12 0.12 20.90
CA SER A 282 4.35 -1.07 21.25
C SER A 282 5.29 -2.23 21.60
N LEU A 283 4.79 -3.31 22.20
CA LEU A 283 5.62 -4.51 22.48
C LEU A 283 6.21 -5.14 21.21
N VAL A 284 5.64 -4.84 20.04
CA VAL A 284 6.10 -5.31 18.72
C VAL A 284 7.01 -4.31 18.01
N TRP A 285 7.28 -3.11 18.57
CA TRP A 285 8.08 -2.05 17.95
C TRP A 285 8.55 -0.94 18.92
N PRO A 286 9.83 -0.46 18.85
CA PRO A 286 10.89 -0.87 17.91
C PRO A 286 11.43 -2.28 18.20
N PRO A 287 12.09 -2.94 17.22
CA PRO A 287 12.74 -4.23 17.44
C PRO A 287 13.82 -4.09 18.51
N LEU A 288 14.17 -5.21 19.16
CA LEU A 288 15.33 -5.26 20.03
C LEU A 288 16.58 -4.99 19.17
N LYS A 289 17.36 -3.98 19.56
CA LYS A 289 18.57 -3.57 18.83
C LYS A 289 19.58 -4.72 18.80
N THR A 290 20.04 -5.13 17.63
CA THR A 290 21.25 -5.95 17.48
C THR A 290 22.45 -5.06 17.14
N PRO A 291 23.70 -5.50 17.39
CA PRO A 291 24.90 -4.75 17.03
C PRO A 291 25.04 -4.46 15.52
N GLU A 292 24.25 -5.09 14.66
CA GLU A 292 24.22 -4.85 13.21
C GLU A 292 23.22 -3.75 12.78
N ASP A 293 22.38 -3.25 13.69
CA ASP A 293 21.37 -2.22 13.39
C ASP A 293 21.95 -0.80 13.23
N PHE A 294 23.24 -0.64 13.54
CA PHE A 294 23.96 0.61 13.39
C PHE A 294 24.21 0.92 11.91
N TYR A 295 23.43 1.83 11.35
CA TYR A 295 23.72 2.37 10.02
C TYR A 295 24.74 3.50 10.16
N VAL A 296 25.93 3.34 9.57
CA VAL A 296 26.92 4.42 9.49
C VAL A 296 26.65 5.22 8.23
N LEU A 297 26.20 6.46 8.39
CA LEU A 297 26.22 7.42 7.28
C LEU A 297 27.65 7.98 7.17
N GLU A 298 28.32 7.68 6.07
CA GLU A 298 29.57 8.35 5.70
C GLU A 298 29.23 9.74 5.15
N GLY A 299 29.33 10.76 5.98
CA GLY A 299 29.40 12.15 5.52
C GLY A 299 30.83 12.51 5.12
N GLU A 300 31.00 13.56 4.30
CA GLU A 300 32.31 14.03 3.84
C GLU A 300 33.29 14.36 4.99
N GLU A 301 32.79 14.67 6.19
CA GLU A 301 33.62 15.05 7.35
C GLU A 301 33.40 14.19 8.61
N LYS A 302 32.35 13.35 8.69
CA LYS A 302 32.05 12.58 9.91
C LYS A 302 31.18 11.35 9.65
N GLN A 303 31.52 10.25 10.32
CA GLN A 303 30.64 9.09 10.45
C GLN A 303 29.53 9.40 11.45
N ILE A 304 28.27 9.32 11.02
CA ILE A 304 27.10 9.45 11.89
C ILE A 304 26.55 8.05 12.15
N LEU A 305 26.55 7.64 13.41
CA LEU A 305 25.92 6.40 13.87
C LEU A 305 24.41 6.64 14.00
N LEU A 306 23.62 5.99 13.14
CA LEU A 306 22.17 5.99 13.28
C LEU A 306 21.76 4.83 14.19
N ASP A 307 21.37 5.15 15.42
CA ASP A 307 20.92 4.20 16.46
C ASP A 307 19.38 4.09 16.52
N GLU A 308 18.67 4.73 15.59
CA GLU A 308 17.21 4.69 15.48
C GLU A 308 16.77 3.94 14.21
N GLN A 309 15.72 3.14 14.35
CA GLN A 309 15.13 2.42 13.24
C GLN A 309 14.24 3.36 12.41
N MET A 310 14.57 3.54 11.13
CA MET A 310 13.93 4.55 10.28
C MET A 310 12.57 4.11 9.75
N GLN A 311 12.42 2.85 9.35
CA GLN A 311 11.17 2.32 8.77
C GLN A 311 10.69 1.07 9.49
N MET A 312 9.38 0.90 9.64
CA MET A 312 8.80 -0.35 10.18
C MET A 312 8.92 -1.54 9.22
N TYR A 313 9.03 -1.26 7.93
CA TYR A 313 8.93 -2.28 6.89
C TYR A 313 10.12 -3.23 6.85
N CYS A 314 11.34 -2.76 7.13
CA CYS A 314 12.55 -3.56 7.05
C CYS A 314 13.64 -2.99 7.98
N PRO A 315 14.68 -3.77 8.34
CA PRO A 315 15.86 -3.26 9.02
C PRO A 315 16.53 -2.12 8.23
N ASN A 316 17.23 -1.22 8.94
CA ASN A 316 17.93 -0.09 8.31
C ASN A 316 18.91 -0.53 7.21
N ALA A 317 19.63 -1.64 7.43
CA ALA A 317 20.58 -2.19 6.46
C ALA A 317 19.94 -2.54 5.10
N MET A 318 18.63 -2.80 5.08
CA MET A 318 17.88 -3.20 3.89
C MET A 318 17.25 -2.03 3.12
N LEU A 319 17.32 -0.79 3.63
CA LEU A 319 16.62 0.34 3.04
C LEU A 319 17.07 0.67 1.62
N ARG A 320 18.32 0.35 1.27
CA ARG A 320 18.83 0.52 -0.10
C ARG A 320 18.64 -0.73 -0.98
N HIS A 321 18.19 -1.85 -0.43
CA HIS A 321 18.01 -3.08 -1.18
C HIS A 321 16.98 -2.88 -2.32
N PRO A 322 17.23 -3.31 -3.57
CA PRO A 322 16.34 -3.03 -4.71
C PRO A 322 14.93 -3.62 -4.59
N MET A 323 14.74 -4.66 -3.77
CA MET A 323 13.40 -5.23 -3.47
C MET A 323 12.67 -4.54 -2.31
N VAL A 324 13.33 -3.56 -1.68
CA VAL A 324 12.76 -2.70 -0.63
C VAL A 324 12.53 -1.30 -1.19
N SER A 325 13.57 -0.74 -1.82
CA SER A 325 13.55 0.55 -2.52
C SER A 325 13.74 0.31 -4.01
N PRO A 326 12.65 0.13 -4.80
CA PRO A 326 12.76 -0.16 -6.22
C PRO A 326 13.38 0.97 -7.05
N VAL A 327 13.61 2.16 -6.49
CA VAL A 327 14.42 3.19 -7.16
C VAL A 327 15.87 2.73 -7.40
N ASN A 328 16.38 1.81 -6.57
CA ASN A 328 17.73 1.26 -6.68
C ASN A 328 17.83 0.07 -7.64
N GLN A 329 16.77 -0.23 -8.38
CA GLN A 329 16.80 -1.25 -9.42
C GLN A 329 17.75 -0.82 -10.54
N GLY A 330 18.70 -1.69 -10.90
CA GLY A 330 19.68 -1.39 -11.95
C GLY A 330 19.07 -1.18 -13.34
N SER A 331 17.86 -1.69 -13.56
CA SER A 331 17.08 -1.46 -14.77
C SER A 331 15.59 -1.65 -14.51
N LEU A 332 14.76 -0.82 -15.14
CA LEU A 332 13.31 -1.02 -15.29
C LEU A 332 12.93 -1.53 -16.69
N GLY A 333 13.93 -1.89 -17.51
CA GLY A 333 13.70 -2.53 -18.80
C GLY A 333 13.00 -3.88 -18.63
N GLY A 334 12.19 -4.26 -19.61
CA GLY A 334 11.39 -5.50 -19.59
C GLY A 334 10.11 -5.44 -18.77
N LEU A 335 9.82 -4.32 -18.09
CA LEU A 335 8.53 -4.11 -17.45
C LEU A 335 7.44 -3.72 -18.47
N PRO A 336 6.16 -4.03 -18.20
CA PRO A 336 5.05 -3.62 -19.06
C PRO A 336 4.84 -2.10 -18.99
N PRO A 337 3.99 -1.53 -19.86
CA PRO A 337 3.65 -0.11 -19.81
C PRO A 337 3.25 0.35 -18.41
N LEU A 338 3.94 1.39 -17.90
CA LEU A 338 3.71 1.98 -16.59
C LEU A 338 3.01 3.33 -16.73
N HIS A 339 1.88 3.49 -16.04
CA HIS A 339 1.18 4.76 -15.87
C HIS A 339 1.41 5.27 -14.45
N ILE A 340 2.24 6.31 -14.29
CA ILE A 340 2.60 6.88 -12.99
C ILE A 340 1.79 8.15 -12.75
N VAL A 341 0.96 8.13 -11.71
CA VAL A 341 0.14 9.27 -11.29
C VAL A 341 0.81 9.94 -10.10
N ARG A 342 1.12 11.23 -10.21
CA ARG A 342 1.67 12.04 -9.12
C ARG A 342 0.68 13.13 -8.68
N PRO A 343 0.73 13.59 -7.42
CA PRO A 343 -0.04 14.76 -6.97
C PRO A 343 0.36 16.01 -7.77
N ARG A 344 -0.58 16.91 -8.00
CA ARG A 344 -0.35 18.17 -8.71
C ARG A 344 0.18 19.22 -7.72
N THR A 345 1.43 19.64 -7.87
CA THR A 345 2.00 20.82 -7.18
C THR A 345 1.95 22.04 -8.10
N LEU A 346 1.75 23.24 -7.52
CA LEU A 346 1.82 24.51 -8.25
C LEU A 346 3.28 24.78 -8.71
N PRO A 347 3.53 25.41 -9.87
CA PRO A 347 4.89 25.63 -10.39
C PRO A 347 5.57 26.89 -9.79
N PRO A 348 6.92 26.99 -9.79
CA PRO A 348 7.94 26.02 -10.18
C PRO A 348 8.71 25.54 -8.93
N MET A 349 8.22 24.50 -8.25
CA MET A 349 9.00 23.84 -7.20
C MET A 349 9.00 22.34 -7.45
N ARG A 350 10.21 21.77 -7.37
CA ARG A 350 10.47 20.35 -7.51
C ARG A 350 9.80 19.61 -6.35
N VAL A 351 9.55 18.34 -6.58
CA VAL A 351 8.38 17.62 -6.06
C VAL A 351 8.69 16.99 -4.71
N LYS A 352 7.72 16.89 -3.80
CA LYS A 352 7.67 15.86 -2.74
C LYS A 352 7.24 14.51 -3.31
N THR A 353 8.19 13.78 -3.87
CA THR A 353 8.07 12.36 -4.22
C THR A 353 9.31 11.68 -3.71
N SER A 354 9.20 10.53 -3.05
CA SER A 354 10.32 9.59 -2.86
C SER A 354 10.80 8.97 -4.19
N ALA A 355 10.62 9.71 -5.29
CA ALA A 355 11.01 9.43 -6.64
C ALA A 355 11.51 10.76 -7.20
N TYR A 356 12.82 10.96 -7.26
CA TYR A 356 13.55 11.49 -8.42
C TYR A 356 15.04 11.48 -8.17
#